data_AF-A0A4R3K652-F1
#
_entry.id   AF-A0A4R3K652-F1
#
_cell.length_a   1.000
_cell.length_b   1.000
_cell.length_c   1.000
_cell.angle_alpha   90.00
_cell.angle_beta   90.00
_cell.angle_gamma   90.00
#
_symmetry.space_group_name_H-M   'P 1'
#
loop_
_entity.id
_entity.type
_entity.pdbx_description
1 polymer ?
#
loop_
_entity_poly.entity_id
_entity_poly.type
_entity_poly.pdbx_seq_one_letter_code
_entity_poly.pdbx_strand_id
1 'polypeptide(L)'
;MDHDDIIRIGHAGLLHDLGKALIPPEIVQKPAPLDQEEFKTMKQHPKLGYDILLKNQIKDEFILSAALMHHERLNGTGYPLRKKGDSIP
;
A
#
# COMPACT_ATOMS: atom_id res chain seq x y z
N MET A 1 -11.82 -1.47 -20.11
CA MET A 1 -12.20 -2.09 -18.84
C MET A 1 -13.28 -3.11 -19.12
N ASP A 2 -12.90 -4.37 -19.13
CA ASP A 2 -13.82 -5.49 -19.17
C ASP A 2 -14.23 -5.90 -17.73
N HIS A 3 -14.95 -7.02 -17.61
CA HIS A 3 -15.37 -7.53 -16.31
C HIS A 3 -14.18 -7.96 -15.43
N ASP A 4 -13.15 -8.55 -16.04
CA ASP A 4 -11.98 -9.05 -15.32
C ASP A 4 -11.16 -7.90 -14.75
N ASP A 5 -11.04 -6.78 -15.48
CA ASP A 5 -10.44 -5.54 -14.98
C ASP A 5 -11.15 -5.01 -13.73
N ILE A 6 -12.49 -5.05 -13.71
CA ILE A 6 -13.29 -4.58 -12.56
C ILE A 6 -13.01 -5.44 -11.33
N ILE A 7 -12.99 -6.77 -11.49
CA ILE A 7 -12.67 -7.70 -10.40
C ILE A 7 -11.25 -7.47 -9.90
N ARG A 8 -10.29 -7.30 -10.81
CA ARG A 8 -8.89 -7.07 -10.48
C ARG A 8 -8.68 -5.77 -9.69
N ILE A 9 -9.34 -4.69 -10.10
CA ILE A 9 -9.35 -3.41 -9.36
C ILE A 9 -10.01 -3.57 -7.99
N GLY A 10 -11.10 -4.34 -7.90
CA GLY A 10 -11.74 -4.67 -6.63
C GLY A 10 -10.80 -5.36 -5.66
N HIS A 11 -10.04 -6.36 -6.12
CA HIS A 11 -9.02 -7.02 -5.31
C HIS A 11 -7.89 -6.08 -4.88
N ALA A 12 -7.40 -5.24 -5.79
CA ALA A 12 -6.38 -4.23 -5.47
C ALA A 12 -6.87 -3.28 -4.38
N GLY A 13 -8.09 -2.75 -4.51
CA GLY A 13 -8.71 -1.88 -3.51
C GLY A 13 -8.92 -2.57 -2.15
N LEU A 14 -9.29 -3.85 -2.15
CA LEU A 14 -9.44 -4.62 -0.91
C LEU A 14 -8.11 -4.84 -0.18
N LEU A 15 -7.03 -5.06 -0.93
CA LEU A 15 -5.75 -5.54 -0.41
C LEU A 15 -4.69 -4.46 -0.21
N HIS A 16 -4.87 -3.25 -0.78
CA HIS A 16 -3.81 -2.23 -0.77
C HIS A 16 -3.32 -1.86 0.64
N ASP A 17 -4.24 -1.84 1.61
CA ASP A 17 -3.97 -1.46 3.00
C ASP A 17 -3.76 -2.65 3.95
N LEU A 18 -3.67 -3.88 3.44
CA LEU A 18 -3.55 -5.10 4.25
C LEU A 18 -2.40 -5.04 5.27
N GLY A 19 -1.29 -4.38 4.92
CA GLY A 19 -0.13 -4.24 5.80
C GLY A 19 -0.40 -3.47 7.09
N LYS A 20 -1.52 -2.72 7.19
CA LYS A 20 -1.94 -2.07 8.46
C LYS A 20 -2.19 -3.09 9.57
N ALA A 21 -2.51 -4.34 9.23
CA ALA A 21 -2.64 -5.43 10.20
C ALA A 21 -1.35 -5.72 10.99
N LEU A 22 -0.19 -5.26 10.50
CA LEU A 22 1.10 -5.38 11.18
C LEU A 22 1.58 -4.08 11.83
N ILE A 23 0.79 -3.01 11.75
CA ILE A 23 1.07 -1.75 12.44
C ILE A 23 0.40 -1.79 13.83
N PRO A 24 1.05 -1.28 14.89
CA PRO A 24 0.44 -1.24 16.22
C PRO A 24 -0.95 -0.59 16.19
N PRO A 25 -2.00 -1.24 16.77
CA PRO A 25 -3.36 -0.74 16.75
C PRO A 25 -3.51 0.69 17.30
N GLU A 26 -2.72 1.04 18.31
CA GLU A 26 -2.68 2.38 18.91
C GLU A 26 -2.25 3.48 17.91
N ILE A 27 -1.43 3.14 16.91
CA ILE A 27 -1.06 4.04 15.82
C ILE A 27 -2.16 4.07 14.76
N VAL A 28 -2.72 2.91 14.39
CA VAL A 28 -3.77 2.80 13.35
C VAL A 28 -5.06 3.51 13.77
N GLN A 29 -5.42 3.43 15.06
CA GLN A 29 -6.70 3.90 15.60
C GLN A 29 -6.57 5.23 16.37
N LYS A 30 -5.42 5.89 16.31
CA LYS A 30 -5.17 7.13 17.05
C LYS A 30 -6.22 8.20 16.66
N PRO A 31 -7.01 8.75 17.61
CA PRO A 31 -8.01 9.78 17.32
C PRO A 31 -7.40 11.20 17.19
N ALA A 32 -6.10 11.28 16.96
CA ALA A 32 -5.33 12.51 16.85
C ALA A 32 -4.25 12.34 15.76
N PRO A 33 -3.70 13.44 15.22
CA PRO A 33 -2.60 13.35 14.26
C PRO A 33 -1.43 12.50 14.79
N LEU A 34 -0.86 11.70 13.90
CA LEU A 34 0.35 10.96 14.19
C LEU A 34 1.52 11.93 14.37
N ASP A 35 2.36 11.67 15.36
CA ASP A 35 3.66 12.31 15.45
C ASP A 35 4.62 11.77 14.37
N GLN A 36 5.86 12.28 14.35
CA GLN A 36 6.82 11.92 13.31
C GLN A 36 7.24 10.44 13.37
N GLU A 37 7.37 9.85 14.56
CA GLU A 37 7.81 8.46 14.72
C GLU A 37 6.65 7.48 14.46
N GLU A 38 5.45 7.83 14.92
CA GLU A 38 4.23 7.10 14.60
C GLU A 38 3.97 7.11 13.09
N PHE A 39 4.14 8.26 12.44
CA PHE A 39 3.99 8.35 11.00
C PHE A 39 5.06 7.54 10.26
N LYS A 40 6.32 7.53 10.71
CA LYS A 40 7.36 6.64 10.15
C LYS A 40 6.97 5.17 10.24
N THR A 41 6.41 4.75 11.38
CA THR A 41 5.89 3.38 11.57
C THR A 41 4.73 3.11 10.61
N MET A 42 3.74 4.01 10.55
CA MET A 42 2.60 3.89 9.63
C MET A 42 3.05 3.75 8.17
N LYS A 43 4.09 4.48 7.74
CA LYS A 43 4.61 4.42 6.36
C LYS A 43 5.21 3.06 5.96
N GLN A 44 5.37 2.13 6.90
CA GLN A 44 5.85 0.77 6.60
C GLN A 44 4.75 -0.13 6.02
N HIS A 45 3.46 0.19 6.24
CA HIS A 45 2.36 -0.70 5.85
C HIS A 45 2.31 -1.07 4.36
N PRO A 46 2.70 -0.23 3.37
CA PRO A 46 2.64 -0.65 1.97
C PRO A 46 3.62 -1.80 1.69
N LYS A 47 4.84 -1.69 2.23
CA LYS A 47 5.87 -2.73 2.09
C LYS A 47 5.49 -4.00 2.83
N LEU A 48 4.95 -3.87 4.05
CA LEU A 48 4.44 -5.01 4.82
C LEU A 48 3.29 -5.72 4.09
N GLY A 49 2.35 -4.98 3.50
CA GLY A 49 1.26 -5.52 2.69
C GLY A 49 1.77 -6.28 1.48
N TYR A 50 2.67 -5.68 0.71
CA TYR A 50 3.35 -6.35 -0.41
C TYR A 50 4.04 -7.66 0.01
N ASP A 51 4.80 -7.65 1.11
CA ASP A 51 5.53 -8.82 1.59
C ASP A 51 4.56 -9.94 2.06
N ILE A 52 3.43 -9.59 2.69
CA ILE A 52 2.36 -10.54 3.04
C ILE A 52 1.79 -11.17 1.77
N LEU A 53 1.46 -10.37 0.76
CA LEU A 53 0.85 -10.86 -0.48
C LEU A 53 1.81 -11.81 -1.23
N LEU A 54 3.10 -11.46 -1.32
CA LEU A 54 4.13 -12.34 -1.90
C LEU A 54 4.25 -13.66 -1.13
N LYS A 55 4.30 -13.60 0.21
CA LYS A 55 4.39 -14.80 1.04
C LYS A 55 3.19 -15.73 0.85
N ASN A 56 2.02 -15.17 0.52
CA ASN A 56 0.80 -15.91 0.21
C ASN A 56 0.64 -16.24 -1.29
N GLN A 57 1.72 -16.15 -2.07
CA GLN A 57 1.77 -16.56 -3.47
C GLN A 57 0.82 -15.79 -4.40
N ILE A 58 0.43 -14.55 -4.04
CA ILE A 58 -0.22 -13.64 -4.98
C ILE A 58 0.82 -13.24 -6.04
N LYS A 59 0.50 -13.45 -7.31
CA LYS A 59 1.39 -13.20 -8.46
C LYS A 59 0.90 -12.09 -9.38
N ASP A 60 -0.25 -11.49 -9.08
CA ASP A 60 -0.79 -10.40 -9.87
C ASP A 60 -0.02 -9.11 -9.56
N GLU A 61 0.82 -8.68 -10.50
CA GLU A 61 1.66 -7.48 -10.37
C GLU A 61 0.88 -6.19 -10.13
N PHE A 62 -0.36 -6.09 -10.61
CA PHE A 62 -1.19 -4.91 -10.37
C PHE A 62 -1.66 -4.87 -8.91
N ILE A 63 -2.09 -6.00 -8.36
CA ILE A 63 -2.50 -6.10 -6.96
C ILE A 63 -1.29 -5.88 -6.04
N LEU A 64 -0.14 -6.48 -6.38
CA LEU A 64 1.10 -6.29 -5.64
C LEU A 64 1.55 -4.82 -5.66
N SER A 65 1.53 -4.19 -6.84
CA SER A 65 1.89 -2.78 -7.00
C SER A 65 0.93 -1.85 -6.28
N ALA A 66 -0.38 -2.14 -6.31
CA ALA A 66 -1.37 -1.38 -5.58
C ALA A 66 -1.07 -1.37 -4.08
N ALA A 67 -0.72 -2.51 -3.47
CA ALA A 67 -0.33 -2.56 -2.07
C ALA A 67 0.99 -1.86 -1.77
N LEU A 68 1.96 -1.90 -2.69
CA LEU A 68 3.28 -1.31 -2.45
C LEU A 68 3.31 0.20 -2.69
N MET A 69 2.53 0.70 -3.66
CA MET A 69 2.74 2.02 -4.27
C MET A 69 1.53 2.95 -4.19
N HIS A 70 0.43 2.60 -3.51
CA HIS A 70 -0.76 3.48 -3.38
C HIS A 70 -0.49 4.83 -2.68
N HIS A 71 0.67 4.96 -2.02
CA HIS A 71 1.13 6.22 -1.42
C HIS A 71 2.27 6.90 -2.19
N GLU A 72 2.63 6.39 -3.37
CA GLU A 72 3.49 7.12 -4.29
C GLU A 72 2.76 8.37 -4.82
N ARG A 73 3.54 9.39 -5.19
CA ARG A 73 3.01 10.65 -5.72
C ARG A 73 3.77 10.97 -6.99
N LEU A 74 3.08 11.49 -8.00
CA LEU A 74 3.66 11.77 -9.33
C LEU A 74 4.93 12.65 -9.27
N ASN A 75 5.03 13.53 -8.28
CA ASN A 75 6.18 14.41 -8.06
C ASN A 75 7.36 13.75 -7.29
N GLY A 76 7.25 12.48 -6.89
CA GLY A 76 8.29 11.74 -6.15
C GLY A 76 8.37 12.02 -4.66
N THR A 77 7.41 12.76 -4.10
CA THR A 77 7.34 13.02 -2.64
C THR A 77 6.63 11.91 -1.86
N GLY A 78 6.14 10.88 -2.57
CA GLY A 78 5.49 9.71 -2.00
C GLY A 78 6.44 8.74 -1.31
N TYR A 79 5.92 7.55 -1.01
CA TYR A 79 6.65 6.48 -0.34
C TYR A 79 6.01 5.12 -0.70
N PRO A 80 6.73 3.99 -0.51
CA PRO A 80 8.06 3.83 0.08
C PRO A 80 9.24 4.00 -0.89
N LEU A 81 9.02 3.92 -2.20
CA LEU A 81 10.06 3.89 -3.23
C LEU A 81 10.42 5.26 -3.80
N ARG A 82 9.56 6.28 -3.60
CA ARG A 82 9.73 7.65 -4.15
C ARG A 82 9.78 7.68 -5.68
N LYS A 83 8.91 6.90 -6.29
CA LYS A 83 8.77 6.82 -7.75
C LYS A 83 8.15 8.11 -8.31
N LYS A 84 8.40 8.39 -9.58
CA LYS A 84 7.99 9.62 -10.28
C LYS A 84 7.27 9.31 -11.59
N GLY A 85 6.25 10.11 -11.90
CA GLY A 85 5.50 10.02 -13.16
C GLY A 85 5.19 8.59 -13.57
N ASP A 86 5.56 8.24 -14.79
CA ASP A 86 5.27 6.97 -15.47
C ASP A 86 5.92 5.73 -14.82
N SER A 87 6.73 5.90 -13.78
CA SER A 87 7.24 4.76 -13.00
C SER A 87 6.25 4.27 -11.93
N ILE A 88 5.13 4.98 -11.73
CA ILE A 88 3.98 4.60 -10.91
C ILE A 88 2.94 3.96 -11.85
N PRO A 89 2.46 2.74 -11.56
CA PRO A 89 1.52 2.02 -12.42
C PRO A 89 0.10 2.59 -12.42
#